data_AF-A0A1Q9HHB5-F1
#
_entry.id   AF-A0A1Q9HHB5-F1
#
_cell.length_a   1.000
_cell.length_b   1.000
_cell.length_c   1.000
_cell.angle_alpha   90.00
_cell.angle_beta   90.00
_cell.angle_gamma   90.00
#
_symmetry.space_group_name_H-M   'P 1'
#
loop_
_entity.id
_entity.type
_entity.pdbx_description
1 polymer ?
#
loop_
_entity_poly.entity_id
_entity_poly.type
_entity_poly.pdbx_seq_one_letter_code
_entity_poly.pdbx_strand_id
1 'polypeptide(L)'
;MAANKRNNKAAKKSDRVQRDSYFSIHFKQAKASFLNLWSRPLGNILTLAVISMALTLPASLYLLGKNVAVATTNVAGPSHVSAYIKEQTPEPRIMVLKDELENLVEVSKVEYISPQQGLADLSQYSGFDQALSLLEDYSLPGVLVITPATEDKQAVKALAKRVGAEEEITDVRMDEDWFSRLDAIKNLVTGIVVTLSVLMLGSVFLIVGNTLRFNVQANKHEIQTMKLIGATDSFILRPYLYSGMWFGLLGALSAWILTALITVLLNSSVEQLALLYDSRFRLIGLSWDETLLLLMLGTFLGCLAAKVSAQRHLNEIEPV
;
A
#
# COMPACT_ATOMS: atom_id res chain seq x y z
N MET A 1 -68.14 -26.05 53.96
CA MET A 1 -67.45 -24.74 53.98
C MET A 1 -65.95 -24.97 53.98
N ALA A 2 -65.29 -24.84 52.83
CA ALA A 2 -63.84 -24.97 52.68
C ALA A 2 -63.27 -23.58 52.39
N ALA A 3 -62.52 -23.01 53.34
CA ALA A 3 -61.92 -21.68 53.23
C ALA A 3 -60.40 -21.78 53.03
N ASN A 4 -60.03 -21.66 51.75
CA ASN A 4 -58.95 -20.81 51.23
C ASN A 4 -57.63 -20.70 52.01
N LYS A 5 -56.69 -21.60 51.75
CA LYS A 5 -55.24 -21.36 51.89
C LYS A 5 -54.64 -21.11 50.50
N ARG A 6 -54.55 -19.84 50.08
CA ARG A 6 -53.70 -19.45 48.94
C ARG A 6 -53.03 -18.10 49.16
N ASN A 7 -51.76 -18.09 48.82
CA ASN A 7 -50.91 -16.95 48.51
C ASN A 7 -50.49 -16.01 49.64
N ASN A 8 -49.34 -16.35 50.25
CA ASN A 8 -48.42 -15.35 50.77
C ASN A 8 -46.99 -15.59 50.27
N LYS A 9 -46.83 -15.65 48.94
CA LYS A 9 -45.55 -15.55 48.23
C LYS A 9 -45.64 -14.42 47.20
N ALA A 10 -46.00 -13.22 47.66
CA ALA A 10 -45.84 -12.01 46.86
C ALA A 10 -44.36 -11.56 46.97
N ALA A 11 -43.67 -11.79 45.87
CA ALA A 11 -42.37 -11.27 45.46
C ALA A 11 -41.87 -10.01 46.20
N LYS A 12 -40.86 -10.20 47.06
CA LYS A 12 -39.90 -9.14 47.37
C LYS A 12 -38.84 -9.14 46.25
N LYS A 13 -39.25 -8.72 45.04
CA LYS A 13 -38.31 -8.52 43.93
C LYS A 13 -37.60 -7.19 44.19
N SER A 14 -36.40 -7.32 44.73
CA SER A 14 -35.43 -6.25 44.91
C SER A 14 -35.31 -5.42 43.62
N ASP A 15 -35.74 -4.16 43.65
CA ASP A 15 -35.34 -3.12 42.69
C ASP A 15 -33.85 -2.81 42.90
N ARG A 16 -33.00 -3.74 42.45
CA ARG A 16 -31.60 -3.44 42.23
C ARG A 16 -31.54 -2.72 40.89
N VAL A 17 -31.40 -1.41 40.93
CA VAL A 17 -30.99 -0.60 39.77
C VAL A 17 -29.79 -1.32 39.16
N GLN A 18 -30.01 -1.97 38.02
CA GLN A 18 -28.98 -2.65 37.27
C GLN A 18 -28.03 -1.56 36.79
N ARG A 19 -26.94 -1.35 37.52
CA ARG A 19 -25.82 -0.54 37.04
C ARG A 19 -25.27 -1.30 35.84
N ASP A 20 -25.70 -0.90 34.65
CA ASP A 20 -25.15 -1.40 33.40
C ASP A 20 -23.62 -1.32 33.49
N SER A 21 -22.95 -2.44 33.27
CA SER A 21 -21.48 -2.49 33.22
C SER A 21 -20.99 -1.52 32.15
N TYR A 22 -19.85 -0.86 32.39
CA TYR A 22 -19.22 0.08 31.45
C TYR A 22 -19.22 -0.46 30.00
N PHE A 23 -18.84 -1.72 29.81
CA PHE A 23 -18.86 -2.41 28.51
C PHE A 23 -20.25 -2.52 27.88
N SER A 24 -21.28 -2.79 28.69
CA SER A 24 -22.65 -2.91 28.20
C SER A 24 -23.21 -1.57 27.71
N ILE A 25 -22.82 -0.45 28.33
CA ILE A 25 -23.19 0.90 27.88
C ILE A 25 -22.55 1.19 26.52
N HIS A 26 -21.24 0.93 26.39
CA HIS A 26 -20.52 1.14 25.14
C HIS A 26 -21.05 0.26 24.00
N PHE A 27 -21.37 -1.01 24.28
CA PHE A 27 -21.95 -1.91 23.28
C PHE A 27 -23.36 -1.48 22.86
N LYS A 28 -24.22 -1.11 23.83
CA LYS A 28 -25.57 -0.58 23.53
C LYS A 28 -25.49 0.67 22.66
N GLN A 29 -24.58 1.59 22.95
CA GLN A 29 -24.38 2.81 22.17
C GLN A 29 -23.84 2.53 20.77
N ALA A 30 -22.84 1.65 20.63
CA ALA A 30 -22.33 1.26 19.32
C ALA A 30 -23.44 0.63 18.45
N LYS A 31 -24.26 -0.26 19.03
CA LYS A 31 -25.40 -0.88 18.33
C LYS A 31 -26.49 0.12 17.97
N ALA A 32 -26.82 1.04 18.89
CA ALA A 32 -27.82 2.07 18.65
C ALA A 32 -27.38 3.04 17.55
N SER A 33 -26.12 3.48 17.54
CA SER A 33 -25.56 4.31 16.48
C SER A 33 -25.58 3.59 15.11
N PHE A 34 -25.31 2.29 15.09
CA PHE A 34 -25.43 1.48 13.87
C PHE A 34 -26.87 1.43 13.34
N LEU A 35 -27.85 1.19 14.20
CA LEU A 35 -29.26 1.17 13.79
C LEU A 35 -29.75 2.56 13.35
N ASN A 36 -29.26 3.63 13.98
CA ASN A 36 -29.56 5.01 13.60
C ASN A 36 -28.95 5.40 12.25
N LEU A 37 -27.87 4.76 11.79
CA LEU A 37 -27.40 4.95 10.41
C LEU A 37 -28.47 4.52 9.40
N TRP A 38 -29.34 3.57 9.75
CA TRP A 38 -30.39 3.08 8.87
C TRP A 38 -31.68 3.91 8.90
N SER A 39 -31.83 4.83 9.85
CA SER A 39 -33.05 5.66 9.98
C SER A 39 -33.12 6.80 8.95
N ARG A 40 -31.98 7.17 8.33
CA ARG A 40 -31.88 8.10 7.19
C ARG A 40 -31.08 7.47 6.05
N PRO A 41 -31.67 6.51 5.31
CA PRO A 41 -30.91 5.59 4.46
C PRO A 41 -30.21 6.32 3.29
N LEU A 42 -30.90 7.22 2.58
CA LEU A 42 -30.34 7.91 1.41
C LEU A 42 -29.09 8.73 1.75
N GLY A 43 -29.15 9.59 2.78
CA GLY A 43 -28.03 10.45 3.15
C GLY A 43 -26.82 9.65 3.64
N ASN A 44 -27.04 8.65 4.50
CA ASN A 44 -25.95 7.87 5.08
C ASN A 44 -25.32 6.92 4.06
N ILE A 45 -26.10 6.36 3.13
CA ILE A 45 -25.56 5.56 2.01
C ILE A 45 -24.71 6.43 1.08
N LEU A 46 -25.15 7.63 0.75
CA LEU A 46 -24.36 8.56 -0.07
C LEU A 46 -23.04 8.93 0.63
N THR A 47 -23.08 9.28 1.91
CA THR A 47 -21.87 9.54 2.70
C THR A 47 -20.94 8.32 2.70
N LEU A 48 -21.48 7.12 2.91
CA LEU A 48 -20.71 5.89 2.91
C LEU A 48 -20.07 5.62 1.53
N ALA A 49 -20.82 5.85 0.45
CA ALA A 49 -20.32 5.69 -0.92
C ALA A 49 -19.15 6.64 -1.19
N VAL A 50 -19.27 7.91 -0.84
CA VAL A 50 -18.18 8.89 -1.04
C VAL A 50 -16.95 8.54 -0.18
N ILE A 51 -17.13 8.13 1.08
CA ILE A 51 -16.01 7.67 1.93
C ILE A 51 -15.34 6.44 1.31
N SER A 52 -16.13 5.47 0.84
CA SER A 52 -15.58 4.26 0.23
C SER A 52 -14.80 4.57 -1.05
N MET A 53 -15.31 5.44 -1.93
CA MET A 53 -14.61 5.89 -3.12
C MET A 53 -13.31 6.63 -2.77
N ALA A 54 -13.35 7.52 -1.79
CA ALA A 54 -12.18 8.26 -1.33
C ALA A 54 -11.09 7.34 -0.78
N LEU A 55 -11.43 6.26 -0.07
CA LEU A 55 -10.46 5.28 0.43
C LEU A 55 -10.02 4.27 -0.63
N THR A 56 -10.87 3.96 -1.61
CA THR A 56 -10.57 3.00 -2.69
C THR A 56 -9.47 3.52 -3.60
N LEU A 57 -9.48 4.81 -3.93
CA LEU A 57 -8.53 5.38 -4.88
C LEU A 57 -7.06 5.30 -4.40
N PRO A 58 -6.71 5.70 -3.17
CA PRO A 58 -5.38 5.46 -2.61
C PRO A 58 -5.02 3.97 -2.56
N ALA A 59 -5.95 3.10 -2.15
CA ALA A 59 -5.71 1.67 -2.04
C ALA A 59 -5.43 1.02 -3.40
N SER A 60 -6.17 1.40 -4.45
CA SER A 60 -5.98 0.89 -5.80
C SER A 60 -4.68 1.41 -6.43
N LEU A 61 -4.32 2.68 -6.22
CA LEU A 61 -3.05 3.23 -6.68
C LEU A 61 -1.86 2.59 -5.97
N TYR A 62 -1.98 2.33 -4.67
CA TYR A 62 -0.98 1.57 -3.92
C TYR A 62 -0.81 0.16 -4.50
N LEU A 63 -1.90 -0.56 -4.75
CA LEU A 63 -1.86 -1.87 -5.38
C LEU A 63 -1.23 -1.83 -6.77
N LEU A 64 -1.55 -0.82 -7.58
CA LEU A 64 -0.97 -0.66 -8.91
C LEU A 64 0.55 -0.52 -8.80
N GLY A 65 1.04 0.37 -7.92
CA GLY A 65 2.47 0.54 -7.68
C GLY A 65 3.15 -0.74 -7.18
N LYS A 66 2.52 -1.46 -6.24
CA LYS A 66 2.99 -2.76 -5.74
C LYS A 66 3.14 -3.79 -6.86
N ASN A 67 2.12 -3.92 -7.71
CA ASN A 67 2.12 -4.88 -8.82
C ASN A 67 3.12 -4.51 -9.91
N VAL A 68 3.29 -3.21 -10.21
CA VAL A 68 4.33 -2.75 -11.13
C VAL A 68 5.72 -3.07 -10.59
N ALA A 69 5.98 -2.85 -9.31
CA ALA A 69 7.28 -3.17 -8.70
C ALA A 69 7.60 -4.68 -8.78
N VAL A 70 6.60 -5.54 -8.56
CA VAL A 70 6.77 -7.00 -8.71
C VAL A 70 6.91 -7.41 -10.17
N ALA A 71 6.19 -6.77 -11.10
CA ALA A 71 6.34 -7.05 -12.52
C ALA A 71 7.75 -6.68 -13.02
N THR A 72 8.30 -5.55 -12.58
CA THR A 72 9.64 -5.12 -13.01
C THR A 72 10.75 -6.02 -12.48
N THR A 73 10.65 -6.55 -11.26
CA THR A 73 11.65 -7.49 -10.71
C THR A 73 11.68 -8.83 -11.43
N ASN A 74 10.55 -9.28 -11.98
CA ASN A 74 10.48 -10.54 -12.73
C ASN A 74 10.86 -10.40 -14.22
N VAL A 75 10.82 -9.19 -14.78
CA VAL A 75 11.07 -8.92 -16.20
C VAL A 75 12.45 -8.29 -16.44
N ALA A 76 12.94 -7.48 -15.50
CA ALA A 76 14.33 -7.04 -15.53
C ALA A 76 15.20 -8.24 -15.16
N GLY A 77 15.99 -8.75 -16.12
CA GLY A 77 17.01 -9.76 -15.83
C GLY A 77 17.95 -9.31 -14.70
N PRO A 78 18.68 -10.24 -14.07
CA PRO A 78 19.57 -9.90 -12.97
C PRO A 78 20.56 -8.82 -13.42
N SER A 79 20.82 -7.83 -12.55
CA SER A 79 21.70 -6.71 -12.88
C SER A 79 23.06 -7.23 -13.35
N HIS A 80 23.52 -6.87 -14.54
CA HIS A 80 24.84 -7.26 -14.98
C HIS A 80 25.87 -6.18 -14.63
N VAL A 81 27.04 -6.63 -14.18
CA VAL A 81 28.24 -5.80 -14.07
C VAL A 81 29.16 -6.23 -15.21
N SER A 82 29.32 -5.35 -16.19
CA SER A 82 30.17 -5.59 -17.36
C SER A 82 31.55 -5.02 -17.09
N ALA A 83 32.53 -5.90 -16.91
CA ALA A 83 33.92 -5.51 -16.73
C ALA A 83 34.71 -5.69 -18.03
N TYR A 84 35.23 -4.59 -18.55
CA TYR A 84 36.02 -4.54 -19.77
C TYR A 84 37.47 -4.84 -19.46
N ILE A 85 38.00 -5.86 -20.11
CA ILE A 85 39.35 -6.35 -19.89
C ILE A 85 40.34 -5.47 -20.65
N LYS A 86 41.49 -5.22 -20.05
CA LYS A 86 42.61 -4.53 -20.66
C LYS A 86 43.09 -5.24 -21.91
N GLU A 87 43.34 -4.47 -22.97
CA GLU A 87 43.89 -4.98 -24.21
C GLU A 87 45.20 -5.72 -23.97
N GLN A 88 45.44 -6.78 -24.75
CA GLN A 88 46.64 -7.65 -24.67
C GLN A 88 46.75 -8.49 -23.39
N THR A 89 45.71 -8.57 -22.56
CA THR A 89 45.66 -9.53 -21.45
C THR A 89 45.61 -10.96 -22.00
N PRO A 90 46.54 -11.86 -21.60
CA PRO A 90 46.51 -13.25 -22.07
C PRO A 90 45.25 -13.97 -21.63
N GLU A 91 44.60 -14.69 -22.54
CA GLU A 91 43.37 -15.45 -22.24
C GLU A 91 43.47 -16.40 -21.03
N PRO A 92 44.59 -17.10 -20.78
CA PRO A 92 44.75 -17.88 -19.55
C PRO A 92 44.62 -17.05 -18.27
N ARG A 93 45.09 -15.80 -18.27
CA ARG A 93 44.96 -14.89 -17.11
C ARG A 93 43.51 -14.44 -16.93
N ILE A 94 42.78 -14.23 -18.04
CA ILE A 94 41.35 -13.90 -18.02
C ILE A 94 40.54 -15.04 -17.39
N MET A 95 40.85 -16.29 -17.74
CA MET A 95 40.19 -17.46 -17.16
C MET A 95 40.45 -17.58 -15.66
N VAL A 96 41.67 -17.31 -15.20
CA VAL A 96 41.99 -17.27 -13.76
C VAL A 96 41.18 -16.19 -13.06
N LEU A 97 41.11 -14.97 -13.62
CA LEU A 97 40.31 -13.88 -13.06
C LEU A 97 38.81 -14.21 -13.02
N LYS A 98 38.29 -14.84 -14.08
CA LYS A 98 36.90 -15.34 -14.12
C LYS A 98 36.63 -16.28 -12.95
N ASP A 99 37.50 -17.27 -12.74
CA ASP A 99 37.34 -18.26 -11.67
C ASP A 99 37.49 -17.61 -10.27
N GLU A 100 38.40 -16.65 -10.10
CA GLU A 100 38.52 -15.86 -8.86
C GLU A 100 37.23 -15.09 -8.54
N LEU A 101 36.61 -14.48 -9.55
CA LEU A 101 35.35 -13.75 -9.41
C LEU A 101 34.15 -14.67 -9.17
N GLU A 102 34.09 -15.84 -9.80
CA GLU A 102 33.04 -16.85 -9.56
C GLU A 102 33.06 -17.41 -8.14
N ASN A 103 34.22 -17.42 -7.48
CA ASN A 103 34.35 -17.87 -6.10
C ASN A 103 33.90 -16.82 -5.05
N LEU A 104 33.53 -15.61 -5.48
CA LEU A 104 33.00 -14.60 -4.57
C LEU A 104 31.57 -14.94 -4.17
N VAL A 105 31.28 -14.89 -2.87
CA VAL A 105 29.92 -15.09 -2.32
C VAL A 105 28.90 -14.10 -2.89
N GLU A 106 29.38 -12.95 -3.35
CA GLU A 106 28.58 -11.85 -3.92
C GLU A 106 28.22 -12.09 -5.40
N VAL A 107 28.78 -13.12 -6.04
CA VAL A 107 28.65 -13.43 -7.46
C VAL A 107 27.92 -14.76 -7.66
N SER A 108 26.96 -14.76 -8.58
CA SER A 108 26.17 -15.95 -8.95
C SER A 108 26.74 -16.63 -10.19
N LYS A 109 27.15 -15.85 -11.19
CA LYS A 109 27.70 -16.35 -12.46
C LYS A 109 28.65 -15.31 -13.06
N VAL A 110 29.73 -15.76 -13.71
CA VAL A 110 30.58 -14.91 -14.56
C VAL A 110 30.64 -15.51 -15.97
N GLU A 111 30.39 -14.70 -16.97
CA GLU A 111 30.46 -15.11 -18.37
C GLU A 111 31.54 -14.30 -19.10
N TYR A 112 32.44 -14.98 -19.80
CA TYR A 112 33.45 -14.34 -20.61
C TYR A 112 32.97 -14.25 -22.05
N ILE A 113 32.90 -13.02 -22.57
CA ILE A 113 32.67 -12.74 -23.98
C ILE A 113 34.01 -12.32 -24.58
N SER A 114 34.54 -13.18 -25.46
CA SER A 114 35.79 -12.90 -26.16
C SER A 114 35.61 -11.77 -27.19
N PRO A 115 36.69 -11.07 -27.58
CA PRO A 115 36.66 -10.09 -28.67
C PRO A 115 35.98 -10.60 -29.95
N GLN A 116 36.25 -11.85 -30.33
CA GLN A 116 35.70 -12.47 -31.53
C GLN A 116 34.21 -12.77 -31.38
N GLN A 117 33.81 -13.24 -30.19
CA GLN A 117 32.40 -13.52 -29.91
C GLN A 117 31.58 -12.23 -29.84
N GLY A 118 32.10 -11.19 -29.18
CA GLY A 118 31.44 -9.89 -29.13
C GLY A 118 31.24 -9.27 -30.52
N LEU A 119 32.21 -9.42 -31.43
CA LEU A 119 32.08 -9.00 -32.83
C LEU A 119 30.99 -9.79 -33.57
N ALA A 120 30.95 -11.12 -33.38
CA ALA A 120 29.93 -11.98 -33.97
C ALA A 120 28.53 -11.61 -33.47
N ASP A 121 28.37 -11.38 -32.16
CA ASP A 121 27.09 -10.98 -31.56
C ASP A 121 26.66 -9.60 -32.06
N LEU A 122 27.59 -8.64 -32.18
CA LEU A 122 27.30 -7.30 -32.71
C LEU A 122 26.81 -7.36 -34.17
N SER A 123 27.41 -8.24 -34.99
CA SER A 123 27.04 -8.40 -36.40
C SER A 123 25.62 -8.92 -36.63
N GLN A 124 25.04 -9.62 -35.64
CA GLN A 124 23.66 -10.11 -35.71
C GLN A 124 22.62 -8.98 -35.52
N TYR A 125 23.01 -7.84 -34.94
CA TYR A 125 22.13 -6.69 -34.80
C TYR A 125 22.03 -5.94 -36.13
N SER A 126 20.81 -5.85 -36.66
CA SER A 126 20.48 -5.26 -37.97
C SER A 126 21.15 -3.90 -38.19
N GLY A 127 21.99 -3.79 -39.21
CA GLY A 127 22.64 -2.55 -39.66
C GLY A 127 24.11 -2.40 -39.29
N PHE A 128 24.68 -3.27 -38.43
CA PHE A 128 26.09 -3.19 -38.03
C PHE A 128 27.07 -3.92 -38.95
N ASP A 129 26.61 -4.87 -39.77
CA ASP A 129 27.45 -5.64 -40.69
C ASP A 129 28.20 -4.74 -41.71
N GLN A 130 27.51 -3.77 -42.31
CA GLN A 130 28.13 -2.79 -43.22
C GLN A 130 29.06 -1.81 -42.50
N ALA A 131 28.76 -1.40 -41.27
CA ALA A 131 29.59 -0.47 -40.51
C ALA A 131 30.89 -1.13 -40.02
N LEU A 132 30.82 -2.40 -39.60
CA LEU A 132 31.98 -3.19 -39.16
C LEU A 132 32.97 -3.45 -40.31
N SER A 133 32.47 -3.65 -41.53
CA SER A 133 33.32 -3.88 -42.71
C SER A 133 34.20 -2.67 -43.10
N LEU A 134 33.88 -1.47 -42.59
CA LEU A 134 34.63 -0.22 -42.83
C LEU A 134 35.72 0.06 -41.78
N LEU A 135 35.76 -0.74 -40.72
CA LEU A 135 36.71 -0.59 -39.61
C LEU A 135 37.82 -1.64 -39.76
N GLU A 136 38.78 -1.38 -40.65
CA GLU A 136 40.01 -2.18 -40.72
C GLU A 136 40.77 -2.07 -39.37
N ASP A 137 41.15 -3.22 -38.79
CA ASP A 137 41.88 -3.38 -37.52
C ASP A 137 41.17 -3.04 -36.18
N TYR A 138 39.83 -2.95 -36.15
CA TYR A 138 39.13 -2.72 -34.88
C TYR A 138 38.91 -4.00 -34.05
N SER A 139 39.60 -4.12 -32.92
CA SER A 139 39.36 -5.20 -31.94
C SER A 139 38.51 -4.71 -30.78
N LEU A 140 37.38 -5.38 -30.51
CA LEU A 140 36.63 -5.14 -29.28
C LEU A 140 37.42 -5.66 -28.06
N PRO A 141 37.36 -4.98 -26.90
CA PRO A 141 37.87 -5.54 -25.66
C PRO A 141 37.07 -6.78 -25.26
N GLY A 142 37.71 -7.74 -24.62
CA GLY A 142 37.01 -8.84 -23.96
C GLY A 142 36.19 -8.32 -22.78
N VAL A 143 35.05 -8.95 -22.49
CA VAL A 143 34.14 -8.53 -21.42
C VAL A 143 33.85 -9.70 -20.48
N LEU A 144 33.96 -9.45 -19.18
CA LEU A 144 33.40 -10.33 -18.16
C LEU A 144 32.04 -9.79 -17.74
N VAL A 145 30.98 -10.53 -18.06
CA VAL A 145 29.61 -10.24 -17.63
C VAL A 145 29.38 -10.94 -16.31
N ILE A 146 29.38 -10.16 -15.23
CA ILE A 146 29.26 -10.65 -13.86
C ILE A 146 27.81 -10.49 -13.42
N THR A 147 27.20 -11.59 -13.00
CA THR A 147 25.84 -11.63 -12.44
C THR A 147 25.95 -11.69 -10.91
N PRO A 148 25.58 -10.65 -10.17
CA PRO A 148 25.58 -10.63 -8.71
C PRO A 148 24.62 -11.66 -8.13
N ALA A 149 24.93 -12.15 -6.93
CA ALA A 149 24.05 -13.03 -6.15
C ALA A 149 22.92 -12.28 -5.42
N THR A 150 22.91 -10.94 -5.49
CA THR A 150 21.95 -10.07 -4.80
C THR A 150 21.47 -8.96 -5.72
N GLU A 151 20.22 -8.52 -5.51
CA GLU A 151 19.63 -7.35 -6.17
C GLU A 151 19.84 -6.05 -5.38
N ASP A 152 20.52 -6.11 -4.22
CA ASP A 152 20.82 -4.91 -3.45
C ASP A 152 21.81 -4.00 -4.18
N LYS A 153 21.30 -2.85 -4.63
CA LYS A 153 22.05 -1.82 -5.34
C LYS A 153 23.35 -1.41 -4.63
N GLN A 154 23.37 -1.34 -3.29
CA GLN A 154 24.58 -0.96 -2.58
C GLN A 154 25.65 -2.06 -2.66
N ALA A 155 25.24 -3.32 -2.48
CA ALA A 155 26.11 -4.48 -2.63
C ALA A 155 26.64 -4.63 -4.06
N VAL A 156 25.78 -4.48 -5.08
CA VAL A 156 26.20 -4.53 -6.50
C VAL A 156 27.20 -3.40 -6.82
N LYS A 157 26.97 -2.19 -6.29
CA LYS A 157 27.91 -1.08 -6.47
C LYS A 157 29.26 -1.32 -5.77
N ALA A 158 29.25 -1.97 -4.61
CA ALA A 158 30.47 -2.36 -3.91
C ALA A 158 31.24 -3.43 -4.70
N LEU A 159 30.54 -4.42 -5.25
CA LEU A 159 31.10 -5.44 -6.14
C LEU A 159 31.72 -4.79 -7.39
N ALA A 160 31.00 -3.90 -8.08
CA ALA A 160 31.52 -3.21 -9.26
C ALA A 160 32.79 -2.39 -8.95
N LYS A 161 32.84 -1.72 -7.79
CA LYS A 161 34.02 -0.99 -7.34
C LYS A 161 35.20 -1.91 -7.03
N ARG A 162 34.94 -3.09 -6.45
CA ARG A 162 35.95 -4.11 -6.17
C ARG A 162 36.53 -4.67 -7.46
N VAL A 163 35.66 -5.07 -8.39
CA VAL A 163 36.04 -5.57 -9.72
C VAL A 163 36.85 -4.52 -10.48
N GLY A 164 36.46 -3.24 -10.43
CA GLY A 164 37.21 -2.16 -11.06
C GLY A 164 38.56 -1.84 -10.43
N ALA A 165 38.93 -2.47 -9.31
CA ALA A 165 40.23 -2.32 -8.68
C ALA A 165 41.25 -3.40 -9.13
N GLU A 166 40.81 -4.41 -9.89
CA GLU A 166 41.69 -5.44 -10.45
C GLU A 166 42.57 -4.87 -11.57
N GLU A 167 43.81 -5.33 -11.68
CA GLU A 167 44.82 -4.76 -12.59
C GLU A 167 44.51 -5.02 -14.07
N GLU A 168 43.83 -6.13 -14.35
CA GLU A 168 43.44 -6.59 -15.68
C GLU A 168 42.18 -5.90 -16.23
N ILE A 169 41.51 -5.06 -15.42
CA ILE A 169 40.24 -4.43 -15.78
C ILE A 169 40.47 -2.96 -16.12
N THR A 170 39.99 -2.55 -17.29
CA THR A 170 40.13 -1.15 -17.77
C THR A 170 38.95 -0.30 -17.37
N ASP A 171 37.74 -0.85 -17.47
CA ASP A 171 36.51 -0.12 -17.18
C ASP A 171 35.44 -1.09 -16.66
N VAL A 172 34.57 -0.60 -15.78
CA VAL A 172 33.45 -1.37 -15.25
C VAL A 172 32.18 -0.57 -15.48
N ARG A 173 31.29 -1.12 -16.31
CA ARG A 173 29.97 -0.56 -16.57
C ARG A 173 28.95 -1.37 -15.82
N MET A 174 28.29 -0.70 -14.90
CA MET A 174 27.03 -1.16 -14.34
C MET A 174 25.91 -0.49 -15.15
N ASP A 175 24.78 -1.16 -15.32
CA ASP A 175 23.55 -0.55 -15.84
C ASP A 175 22.95 0.47 -14.84
N GLU A 176 23.76 1.43 -14.36
CA GLU A 176 23.39 2.46 -13.38
C GLU A 176 22.20 3.29 -13.86
N ASP A 177 22.16 3.55 -15.17
CA ASP A 177 21.13 4.34 -15.82
C ASP A 177 19.75 3.71 -15.67
N TRP A 178 19.64 2.39 -15.82
CA TRP A 178 18.37 1.69 -15.67
C TRP A 178 17.87 1.76 -14.23
N PHE A 179 18.72 1.47 -13.24
CA PHE A 179 18.35 1.53 -11.82
C PHE A 179 18.01 2.95 -11.36
N SER A 180 18.78 3.95 -11.79
CA SER A 180 18.52 5.34 -11.47
C SER A 180 17.17 5.80 -12.05
N ARG A 181 16.87 5.42 -13.30
CA ARG A 181 15.58 5.72 -13.95
C ARG A 181 14.43 4.99 -13.26
N LEU A 182 14.59 3.72 -12.92
CA LEU A 182 13.57 2.93 -12.22
C LEU A 182 13.29 3.48 -10.82
N ASP A 183 14.34 3.81 -10.06
CA ASP A 183 14.20 4.45 -8.75
C ASP A 183 13.51 5.81 -8.86
N ALA A 184 13.83 6.61 -9.89
CA ALA A 184 13.17 7.88 -10.14
C ALA A 184 11.67 7.70 -10.44
N ILE A 185 11.29 6.71 -11.25
CA ILE A 185 9.89 6.36 -11.52
C ILE A 185 9.19 5.89 -10.25
N LYS A 186 9.82 5.00 -9.47
CA LYS A 186 9.27 4.52 -8.21
C LYS A 186 9.03 5.66 -7.22
N ASN A 187 9.98 6.59 -7.10
CA ASN A 187 9.86 7.75 -6.23
C ASN A 187 8.74 8.69 -6.69
N LEU A 188 8.62 8.92 -8.01
CA LEU A 188 7.53 9.70 -8.58
C LEU A 188 6.16 9.08 -8.27
N VAL A 189 5.99 7.78 -8.54
CA VAL A 189 4.76 7.03 -8.26
C VAL A 189 4.43 7.07 -6.76
N THR A 190 5.43 6.83 -5.90
CA THR A 190 5.25 6.90 -4.44
C THR A 190 4.81 8.31 -4.01
N GLY A 191 5.42 9.36 -4.56
CA GLY A 191 5.04 10.75 -4.31
C GLY A 191 3.59 11.04 -4.71
N ILE A 192 3.15 10.55 -5.87
CA ILE A 192 1.75 10.68 -6.33
C ILE A 192 0.80 9.93 -5.39
N VAL A 193 1.11 8.67 -5.05
CA VAL A 193 0.30 7.85 -4.15
C VAL A 193 0.16 8.52 -2.78
N VAL A 194 1.26 8.98 -2.18
CA VAL A 194 1.25 9.64 -0.87
C VAL A 194 0.46 10.94 -0.91
N THR A 195 0.68 11.78 -1.92
CA THR A 195 -0.01 13.06 -2.06
C THR A 195 -1.52 12.87 -2.22
N LEU A 196 -1.94 11.97 -3.11
CA LEU A 196 -3.35 11.66 -3.32
C LEU A 196 -3.96 10.99 -2.08
N SER A 197 -3.21 10.13 -1.38
CA SER A 197 -3.65 9.54 -0.11
C SER A 197 -3.96 10.63 0.90
N VAL A 198 -3.03 11.56 1.15
CA VAL A 198 -3.23 12.65 2.11
C VAL A 198 -4.47 13.49 1.76
N LEU A 199 -4.66 13.83 0.48
CA LEU A 199 -5.84 14.57 0.01
C LEU A 199 -7.15 13.81 0.22
N MET A 200 -7.16 12.50 -0.06
CA MET A 200 -8.34 11.66 0.12
C MET A 200 -8.66 11.42 1.59
N LEU A 201 -7.64 11.20 2.44
CA LEU A 201 -7.84 11.09 3.88
C LEU A 201 -8.36 12.40 4.48
N GLY A 202 -7.87 13.54 3.99
CA GLY A 202 -8.42 14.87 4.31
C GLY A 202 -9.89 15.01 3.89
N SER A 203 -10.24 14.53 2.69
CA SER A 203 -11.63 14.51 2.22
C SER A 203 -12.52 13.67 3.12
N VAL A 204 -12.10 12.45 3.51
CA VAL A 204 -12.84 11.59 4.45
C VAL A 204 -13.05 12.31 5.79
N PHE A 205 -12.01 12.96 6.32
CA PHE A 205 -12.11 13.74 7.54
C PHE A 205 -13.16 14.85 7.43
N LEU A 206 -13.16 15.62 6.34
CA LEU A 206 -14.14 16.68 6.08
C LEU A 206 -15.55 16.14 5.89
N ILE A 207 -15.72 15.03 5.16
CA ILE A 207 -17.03 14.41 4.90
C ILE A 207 -17.65 13.92 6.21
N VAL A 208 -16.90 13.17 7.02
CA VAL A 208 -17.38 12.67 8.32
C VAL A 208 -17.65 13.85 9.25
N GLY A 209 -16.76 14.83 9.30
CA GLY A 209 -16.93 16.03 10.11
C GLY A 209 -18.20 16.82 9.75
N ASN A 210 -18.46 17.04 8.46
CA ASN A 210 -19.65 17.77 7.99
C ASN A 210 -20.94 16.96 8.21
N THR A 211 -20.90 15.65 7.97
CA THR A 211 -22.03 14.76 8.25
C THR A 211 -22.39 14.79 9.73
N LEU A 212 -21.40 14.85 10.61
CA LEU A 212 -21.63 14.89 12.03
C LEU A 212 -22.15 16.23 12.52
N ARG A 213 -21.62 17.33 11.97
CA ARG A 213 -22.16 18.68 12.19
C ARG A 213 -23.66 18.73 11.89
N PHE A 214 -24.06 18.19 10.74
CA PHE A 214 -25.46 18.12 10.35
C PHE A 214 -26.29 17.31 11.35
N ASN A 215 -25.77 16.16 11.82
CA ASN A 215 -26.45 15.34 12.83
C ASN A 215 -26.56 16.03 14.20
N VAL A 216 -25.54 16.76 14.63
CA VAL A 216 -25.57 17.55 15.88
C VAL A 216 -26.60 18.67 15.76
N GLN A 217 -26.61 19.40 14.65
CA GLN A 217 -27.56 20.49 14.42
C GLN A 217 -29.01 20.02 14.33
N ALA A 218 -29.25 18.84 13.71
CA ALA A 218 -30.57 18.24 13.65
C ALA A 218 -31.14 17.87 15.03
N ASN A 219 -30.28 17.57 16.01
CA ASN A 219 -30.67 17.19 17.37
C ASN A 219 -30.39 18.31 18.40
N LYS A 220 -30.23 19.57 17.95
CA LYS A 220 -29.85 20.70 18.82
C LYS A 220 -30.76 20.85 20.05
N HIS A 221 -32.07 20.73 19.90
CA HIS A 221 -33.03 20.88 21.00
C HIS A 221 -32.89 19.79 22.08
N GLU A 222 -32.62 18.54 21.66
CA GLU A 222 -32.38 17.44 22.57
C GLU A 222 -31.08 17.67 23.36
N ILE A 223 -30.02 18.12 22.67
CA ILE A 223 -28.74 18.48 23.28
C ILE A 223 -28.91 19.61 24.31
N GLN A 224 -29.67 20.66 23.98
CA GLN A 224 -29.95 21.76 24.92
C GLN A 224 -30.67 21.26 26.17
N THR A 225 -31.66 20.38 26.01
CA THR A 225 -32.38 19.76 27.13
C THR A 225 -31.44 18.92 27.99
N MET A 226 -30.56 18.11 27.37
CA MET A 226 -29.55 17.32 28.08
C MET A 226 -28.56 18.19 28.86
N LYS A 227 -28.14 19.32 28.30
CA LYS A 227 -27.27 20.28 29.01
C LYS A 227 -27.97 20.92 30.20
N LEU A 228 -29.26 21.26 30.07
CA LEU A 228 -30.05 21.88 31.14
C LEU A 228 -30.18 20.96 32.37
N ILE A 229 -30.34 19.65 32.15
CA ILE A 229 -30.40 18.65 33.23
C ILE A 229 -29.02 18.23 33.75
N GLY A 230 -27.93 18.88 33.30
CA GLY A 230 -26.57 18.66 33.80
C GLY A 230 -25.82 17.46 33.18
N ALA A 231 -26.21 17.01 31.97
CA ALA A 231 -25.45 15.95 31.29
C ALA A 231 -24.05 16.43 30.91
N THR A 232 -23.03 15.60 31.17
CA THR A 232 -21.64 15.90 30.76
C THR A 232 -21.48 15.90 29.24
N ASP A 233 -20.63 16.77 28.69
CA ASP A 233 -20.36 16.81 27.25
C ASP A 233 -19.90 15.46 26.68
N SER A 234 -19.09 14.72 27.46
CA SER A 234 -18.65 13.37 27.09
C SER A 234 -19.80 12.37 26.96
N PHE A 235 -20.90 12.53 27.70
CA PHE A 235 -22.09 11.70 27.55
C PHE A 235 -22.83 12.01 26.25
N ILE A 236 -22.95 13.30 25.91
CA ILE A 236 -23.61 13.78 24.69
C ILE A 236 -22.80 13.41 23.43
N LEU A 237 -21.46 13.42 23.52
CA LEU A 237 -20.56 13.17 22.38
C LEU A 237 -20.46 11.69 21.96
N ARG A 238 -20.65 10.74 22.89
CA ARG A 238 -20.48 9.30 22.63
C ARG A 238 -21.23 8.76 21.39
N PRO A 239 -22.56 8.98 21.22
CA PRO A 239 -23.27 8.44 20.05
C PRO A 239 -22.68 8.93 18.73
N TYR A 240 -22.21 10.18 18.69
CA TYR A 240 -21.59 10.81 17.53
C TYR A 240 -20.20 10.22 17.20
N LEU A 241 -19.40 9.94 18.23
CA LEU A 241 -18.12 9.23 18.07
C LEU A 241 -18.32 7.84 17.46
N TYR A 242 -19.31 7.09 17.96
CA TYR A 242 -19.65 5.77 17.43
C TYR A 242 -20.17 5.84 15.99
N SER A 243 -20.96 6.85 15.64
CA SER A 243 -21.38 7.06 14.25
C SER A 243 -20.19 7.31 13.32
N GLY A 244 -19.23 8.14 13.75
CA GLY A 244 -17.98 8.35 13.00
C GLY A 244 -17.15 7.09 12.84
N MET A 245 -17.02 6.30 13.90
CA MET A 245 -16.36 4.99 13.88
C MET A 245 -17.00 4.06 12.85
N TRP A 246 -18.33 3.97 12.83
CA TRP A 246 -19.07 3.14 11.87
C TRP A 246 -18.93 3.63 10.44
N PHE A 247 -19.00 4.94 10.19
CA PHE A 247 -18.75 5.48 8.85
C PHE A 247 -17.34 5.17 8.36
N GLY A 248 -16.33 5.31 9.22
CA GLY A 248 -14.94 4.97 8.91
C GLY A 248 -14.75 3.47 8.64
N LEU A 249 -15.28 2.62 9.51
CA LEU A 249 -15.16 1.16 9.39
C LEU A 249 -15.91 0.61 8.18
N LEU A 250 -17.18 0.96 8.00
CA LEU A 250 -17.98 0.50 6.87
C LEU A 250 -17.47 1.08 5.55
N GLY A 251 -16.96 2.32 5.58
CA GLY A 251 -16.34 2.96 4.43
C GLY A 251 -15.06 2.24 4.01
N ALA A 252 -14.19 1.91 4.96
CA ALA A 252 -12.96 1.14 4.71
C ALA A 252 -13.26 -0.30 4.28
N LEU A 253 -14.27 -0.95 4.86
CA LEU A 253 -14.71 -2.27 4.44
C LEU A 253 -15.26 -2.27 3.02
N SER A 254 -16.10 -1.29 2.67
CA SER A 254 -16.60 -1.10 1.31
C SER A 254 -15.46 -0.81 0.34
N ALA A 255 -14.48 0.01 0.74
CA ALA A 255 -13.30 0.29 -0.06
C ALA A 255 -12.47 -0.97 -0.30
N TRP A 256 -12.25 -1.80 0.72
CA TRP A 256 -11.57 -3.08 0.58
C TRP A 256 -12.27 -3.99 -0.44
N ILE A 257 -13.60 -4.13 -0.34
CA ILE A 257 -14.40 -4.91 -1.31
C ILE A 257 -14.24 -4.34 -2.72
N LEU A 258 -14.34 -3.01 -2.87
CA LEU A 258 -14.25 -2.35 -4.18
C LEU A 258 -12.85 -2.50 -4.79
N THR A 259 -11.80 -2.36 -3.98
CA THR A 259 -10.42 -2.61 -4.41
C THR A 259 -10.22 -4.06 -4.82
N ALA A 260 -10.73 -5.03 -4.05
CA ALA A 260 -10.66 -6.45 -4.41
C ALA A 260 -11.42 -6.74 -5.72
N LEU A 261 -12.60 -6.14 -5.92
CA LEU A 261 -13.36 -6.25 -7.16
C LEU A 261 -12.57 -5.69 -8.35
N ILE A 262 -11.96 -4.52 -8.20
CA ILE A 262 -11.09 -3.92 -9.23
C ILE A 262 -9.93 -4.86 -9.57
N THR A 263 -9.27 -5.45 -8.56
CA THR A 263 -8.18 -6.40 -8.78
C THR A 263 -8.64 -7.62 -9.57
N VAL A 264 -9.78 -8.22 -9.21
CA VAL A 264 -10.33 -9.40 -9.91
C VAL A 264 -10.72 -9.05 -11.36
N LEU A 265 -11.37 -7.91 -11.57
CA LEU A 265 -11.76 -7.46 -12.91
C LEU A 265 -10.57 -7.19 -13.82
N LEU A 266 -9.48 -6.63 -13.28
CA LEU A 266 -8.25 -6.37 -14.04
C LEU A 266 -7.39 -7.62 -14.22
N ASN A 267 -7.56 -8.65 -13.38
CA ASN A 267 -6.72 -9.85 -13.41
C ASN A 267 -6.77 -10.58 -14.75
N SER A 268 -7.95 -10.69 -15.38
CA SER A 268 -8.06 -11.32 -16.71
C SER A 268 -7.31 -10.55 -17.78
N SER A 269 -7.37 -9.21 -17.76
CA SER A 269 -6.68 -8.38 -18.75
C SER A 269 -5.17 -8.42 -18.57
N VAL A 270 -4.69 -8.45 -17.32
CA VAL A 270 -3.26 -8.56 -17.02
C VAL A 270 -2.72 -9.96 -17.34
N GLU A 271 -3.46 -11.03 -17.06
CA GLU A 271 -3.04 -12.40 -17.39
C GLU A 271 -2.92 -12.59 -18.92
N GLN A 272 -3.86 -12.04 -19.69
CA GLN A 272 -3.78 -12.03 -21.15
C GLN A 272 -2.55 -11.27 -21.66
N LEU A 273 -2.28 -10.09 -21.09
CA LEU A 273 -1.09 -9.32 -21.44
C LEU A 273 0.19 -10.08 -21.08
N ALA A 274 0.26 -10.69 -19.90
CA ALA A 274 1.44 -11.42 -19.44
C ALA A 274 1.77 -12.61 -20.37
N LEU A 275 0.75 -13.34 -20.83
CA LEU A 275 0.92 -14.46 -21.78
C LEU A 275 1.54 -14.01 -23.11
N LEU A 276 1.26 -12.79 -23.58
CA LEU A 276 1.89 -12.25 -24.80
C LEU A 276 3.39 -11.97 -24.63
N TYR A 277 3.84 -11.77 -23.40
CA TYR A 277 5.24 -11.58 -23.04
C TYR A 277 5.89 -12.85 -22.47
N ASP A 278 5.30 -14.03 -22.71
CA ASP A 278 5.73 -15.34 -22.19
C ASP A 278 5.91 -15.36 -20.65
N SER A 279 5.16 -14.52 -19.95
CA SER A 279 5.23 -14.36 -18.50
C SER A 279 3.97 -14.90 -17.83
N ARG A 280 4.13 -15.57 -16.68
CA ARG A 280 3.02 -16.03 -15.83
C ARG A 280 2.81 -15.07 -14.66
N PHE A 281 2.49 -13.82 -14.97
CA PHE A 281 2.20 -12.80 -13.96
C PHE A 281 0.71 -12.75 -13.61
N ARG A 282 0.40 -12.66 -12.32
CA ARG A 282 -0.95 -12.46 -11.78
C ARG A 282 -0.97 -11.28 -10.82
N LEU A 283 -2.09 -10.56 -10.79
CA LEU A 283 -2.24 -9.44 -9.87
C LEU A 283 -2.26 -9.94 -8.42
N ILE A 284 -1.43 -9.31 -7.60
CA ILE A 284 -1.39 -9.48 -6.16
C ILE A 284 -2.33 -8.45 -5.54
N GLY A 285 -3.30 -8.94 -4.75
CA GLY A 285 -4.23 -8.09 -4.00
C GLY A 285 -3.63 -7.51 -2.71
N LEU A 286 -4.50 -6.92 -1.87
CA LEU A 286 -4.09 -6.48 -0.54
C LEU A 286 -3.74 -7.71 0.31
N SER A 287 -2.61 -7.64 0.99
CA SER A 287 -2.26 -8.62 2.02
C SER A 287 -3.10 -8.42 3.28
N TRP A 288 -2.98 -9.36 4.22
CA TRP A 288 -3.73 -9.31 5.48
C TRP A 288 -3.34 -8.10 6.34
N ASP A 289 -2.06 -7.76 6.38
CA ASP A 289 -1.52 -6.58 7.09
C ASP A 289 -1.96 -5.27 6.43
N GLU A 290 -1.93 -5.19 5.09
CA GLU A 290 -2.42 -4.02 4.35
C GLU A 290 -3.92 -3.81 4.53
N THR A 291 -4.70 -4.90 4.53
CA THR A 291 -6.15 -4.87 4.80
C THR A 291 -6.43 -4.38 6.22
N LEU A 292 -5.70 -4.90 7.20
CA LEU A 292 -5.83 -4.47 8.59
C LEU A 292 -5.49 -3.00 8.75
N LEU A 293 -4.41 -2.53 8.10
CA LEU A 293 -4.01 -1.13 8.12
C LEU A 293 -5.09 -0.23 7.52
N LEU A 294 -5.68 -0.60 6.37
CA LEU A 294 -6.77 0.15 5.74
C LEU A 294 -7.98 0.28 6.67
N LEU A 295 -8.40 -0.82 7.31
CA LEU A 295 -9.54 -0.83 8.24
C LEU A 295 -9.25 -0.01 9.50
N MET A 296 -8.06 -0.14 10.07
CA MET A 296 -7.64 0.64 11.24
C MET A 296 -7.58 2.12 10.93
N LEU A 297 -6.98 2.50 9.81
CA LEU A 297 -6.79 3.90 9.41
C LEU A 297 -8.14 4.56 9.09
N GLY A 298 -9.03 3.88 8.37
CA GLY A 298 -10.39 4.37 8.10
C GLY A 298 -11.21 4.55 9.38
N THR A 299 -11.18 3.56 10.28
CA THR A 299 -11.88 3.64 11.58
C THR A 299 -11.31 4.77 12.45
N PHE A 300 -9.99 4.89 12.52
CA PHE A 300 -9.30 5.91 13.29
C PHE A 300 -9.63 7.31 12.79
N LEU A 301 -9.59 7.54 11.46
CA LEU A 301 -9.97 8.82 10.87
C LEU A 301 -11.45 9.14 11.12
N GLY A 302 -12.35 8.16 10.98
CA GLY A 302 -13.76 8.35 11.28
C GLY A 302 -14.00 8.78 12.73
N CYS A 303 -13.34 8.13 13.68
CA CYS A 303 -13.36 8.52 15.10
C CYS A 303 -12.77 9.92 15.33
N LEU A 304 -11.62 10.23 14.74
CA LEU A 304 -10.93 11.49 14.93
C LEU A 304 -11.73 12.66 14.37
N ALA A 305 -12.23 12.53 13.15
CA ALA A 305 -13.10 13.50 12.50
C ALA A 305 -14.36 13.74 13.32
N ALA A 306 -14.96 12.66 13.83
CA ALA A 306 -16.14 12.76 14.67
C ALA A 306 -15.88 13.48 15.99
N LYS A 307 -14.75 13.18 16.64
CA LYS A 307 -14.36 13.84 17.88
C LYS A 307 -14.17 15.34 17.68
N VAL A 308 -13.38 15.73 16.69
CA VAL A 308 -13.07 17.14 16.41
C VAL A 308 -14.33 17.90 16.03
N SER A 309 -15.15 17.35 15.13
CA SER A 309 -16.37 18.02 14.67
C SER A 309 -17.42 18.12 15.78
N ALA A 310 -17.73 17.02 16.47
CA ALA A 310 -18.79 17.03 17.48
C ALA A 310 -18.40 17.88 18.70
N GLN A 311 -17.13 17.85 19.14
CA GLN A 311 -16.69 18.66 20.27
C GLN A 311 -16.77 20.17 19.94
N ARG A 312 -16.34 20.57 18.74
CA ARG A 312 -16.43 21.96 18.30
C ARG A 312 -17.88 22.47 18.28
N HIS A 313 -18.79 21.71 17.68
CA HIS A 313 -20.19 22.14 17.53
C HIS A 313 -20.99 22.02 18.83
N LEU A 314 -20.64 21.09 19.72
CA LEU A 314 -21.27 21.01 21.04
C LEU A 314 -20.95 22.25 21.89
N ASN A 315 -19.73 22.79 21.79
CA ASN A 315 -19.34 24.00 22.49
C ASN A 315 -20.12 25.25 22.00
N GLU A 316 -20.57 25.25 20.75
CA GLU A 316 -21.37 26.35 20.17
C GLU A 316 -22.84 26.34 20.61
N ILE A 317 -23.31 25.27 21.27
CA ILE A 317 -24.70 25.14 21.74
C ILE A 317 -24.77 25.54 23.22
N GLU A 318 -25.24 26.76 23.49
CA GLU A 318 -25.55 27.23 24.85
C GLU A 318 -26.96 26.75 25.29
N PRO A 319 -27.13 26.40 26.58
CA PRO A 319 -28.44 26.15 27.16
C PRO A 319 -29.24 27.46 27.18
N VAL A 320 -30.48 27.42 26.72
CA VAL A 320 -31.44 28.54 26.74
C VAL A 320 -32.36 28.40 27.93
#